data_AF-A0A7S1B0U4-F1
#
_entry.id   AF-A0A7S1B0U4-F1
#
_cell.length_a   1.000
_cell.length_b   1.000
_cell.length_c   1.000
_cell.angle_alpha   90.00
_cell.angle_beta   90.00
_cell.angle_gamma   90.00
#
_symmetry.space_group_name_H-M   'P 1'
#
loop_
_entity.id
_entity.type
_entity.pdbx_description
1 polymer ?
#
loop_
_entity_poly.entity_id
_entity_poly.type
_entity_poly.pdbx_seq_one_letter_code
_entity_poly.pdbx_strand_id
1 'polypeptide(L)'
;RGWIDAEAVAPRNVRSPLQSEIEQYLTKDDSYLEDDAIKTILAKLERATSSLGCPGVVKVFGSFANGFKGSRSDLDLTLCCSGDRPSFESLAALLPDLGFEYIVKVSQAQTPLLKFTDRQSGMEIDFCISQDLGVRNSLLMDCYCRCDVRVVQLGRLVKCWAKRHQLVGTSDGCLNSYAYLLLTVFYLQLQRPPVVPNLQVLATDPKPLHDRKWGCDDVWDTKFVEDVASFPPSENTMDIGELLTGFFRFFSDRFDWRAHSVCVRLGQVGLAIDKFSLATTTDSDQWYIEDPFDLKHNLAGKCTREGRQRILREMQSAWNTLKNGGTWREVCPEGESQPFFLKCNISKQVTPEALLDTFQDGLLRLHVAYNRTRQVFFEFDSASARRKAHAKNESFVDDCQMHLLLCSGHGLVEARREGVVTTFETARVLQ
;
A
#
# COMPACT_ATOMS: atom_id res chain seq x y z
N ARG A 1 30.06 -12.70 -2.44
CA ARG A 1 30.27 -13.10 -3.86
C ARG A 1 29.11 -12.52 -4.65
N GLY A 2 29.39 -11.75 -5.71
CA GLY A 2 28.42 -10.85 -6.34
C GLY A 2 27.14 -11.54 -6.84
N TRP A 3 26.00 -10.87 -6.63
CA TRP A 3 24.63 -11.38 -6.78
C TRP A 3 24.13 -11.57 -8.21
N ILE A 4 24.97 -11.34 -9.22
CA ILE A 4 24.57 -11.34 -10.63
C ILE A 4 25.70 -11.96 -11.43
N ASP A 5 25.50 -13.19 -11.89
CA ASP A 5 26.27 -13.74 -13.02
C ASP A 5 25.92 -12.88 -14.23
N ALA A 6 26.94 -12.25 -14.80
CA ALA A 6 26.85 -11.57 -16.07
C ALA A 6 26.70 -12.62 -17.18
N GLU A 7 25.49 -13.14 -17.38
CA GLU A 7 25.15 -13.66 -18.71
C GLU A 7 25.01 -12.45 -19.63
N ALA A 8 25.94 -12.33 -20.58
CA ALA A 8 25.94 -11.30 -21.60
C ALA A 8 24.62 -11.35 -22.37
N VAL A 9 23.72 -10.40 -22.11
CA VAL A 9 22.53 -10.17 -22.93
C VAL A 9 23.02 -9.57 -24.24
N ALA A 10 23.04 -10.38 -25.30
CA ALA A 10 23.29 -9.90 -26.64
C ALA A 10 22.24 -8.82 -27.01
N PRO A 11 22.61 -7.73 -27.72
CA PRO A 11 21.67 -6.69 -28.10
C PRO A 11 20.62 -7.30 -29.06
N ARG A 12 19.41 -7.53 -28.56
CA ARG A 12 18.29 -7.98 -29.39
C ARG A 12 17.59 -6.76 -29.96
N ASN A 13 17.84 -6.47 -31.23
CA ASN A 13 17.10 -5.48 -32.03
C ASN A 13 15.63 -5.87 -32.30
N VAL A 14 15.05 -6.82 -31.54
CA VAL A 14 13.69 -7.30 -31.69
C VAL A 14 12.99 -7.11 -30.34
N ARG A 15 12.00 -6.21 -30.30
CA ARG A 15 11.16 -6.00 -29.10
C ARG A 15 10.55 -7.33 -28.67
N SER A 16 10.63 -7.64 -27.38
CA SER A 16 10.02 -8.86 -26.86
C SER A 16 8.48 -8.77 -26.97
N PRO A 17 7.77 -9.89 -27.24
CA PRO A 17 6.30 -9.90 -27.23
C PRO A 17 5.73 -9.41 -25.90
N LEU A 18 6.38 -9.77 -24.79
CA LEU A 18 6.02 -9.36 -23.43
C LEU A 18 6.13 -7.84 -23.24
N GLN A 19 7.21 -7.21 -23.74
CA GLN A 19 7.34 -5.74 -23.69
C GLN A 19 6.17 -5.06 -24.40
N SER A 20 5.82 -5.52 -25.60
CA SER A 20 4.75 -4.92 -26.40
C SER A 20 3.38 -5.04 -25.71
N GLU A 21 3.10 -6.18 -25.08
CA GLU A 21 1.89 -6.41 -24.29
C GLU A 21 1.81 -5.46 -23.08
N ILE A 22 2.92 -5.33 -22.34
CA ILE A 22 3.02 -4.46 -21.17
C ILE A 22 2.81 -2.98 -21.54
N GLU A 23 3.46 -2.51 -22.61
CA GLU A 23 3.31 -1.13 -23.07
C GLU A 23 1.84 -0.83 -23.41
N GLN A 24 1.17 -1.73 -24.14
CA GLN A 24 -0.26 -1.61 -24.41
C GLN A 24 -1.11 -1.60 -23.14
N TYR A 25 -0.80 -2.46 -22.17
CA TYR A 25 -1.50 -2.50 -20.89
C TYR A 25 -1.38 -1.17 -20.13
N LEU A 26 -0.20 -0.56 -20.11
CA LEU A 26 0.06 0.67 -19.35
C LEU A 26 -0.56 1.93 -19.99
N THR A 27 -0.76 1.96 -21.31
CA THR A 27 -1.39 3.10 -22.02
C THR A 27 -2.89 3.27 -21.79
N LYS A 28 -3.57 2.30 -21.15
CA LYS A 28 -5.04 2.33 -20.98
C LYS A 28 -5.54 3.21 -19.82
N ASP A 29 -4.68 3.75 -18.96
CA ASP A 29 -5.05 4.18 -17.59
C ASP A 29 -4.85 5.68 -17.29
N ASP A 30 -4.89 6.56 -18.30
CA ASP A 30 -4.73 8.02 -18.08
C ASP A 30 -6.08 8.76 -18.02
N SER A 31 -6.60 8.96 -16.80
CA SER A 31 -7.77 9.82 -16.52
C SER A 31 -7.34 11.26 -16.20
N TYR A 32 -7.52 12.18 -17.15
CA TYR A 32 -7.30 13.62 -16.98
C TYR A 32 -8.38 14.34 -16.15
N LEU A 33 -9.45 13.64 -15.75
CA LEU A 33 -10.66 14.21 -15.14
C LEU A 33 -10.55 14.48 -13.63
N GLU A 34 -9.40 14.23 -13.00
CA GLU A 34 -9.29 14.16 -11.53
C GLU A 34 -8.67 15.40 -10.87
N ASP A 35 -7.90 16.21 -11.59
CA ASP A 35 -7.13 17.30 -10.97
C ASP A 35 -8.01 18.41 -10.37
N ASP A 36 -9.10 18.77 -11.06
CA ASP A 36 -10.02 19.80 -10.55
C ASP A 36 -10.88 19.29 -9.39
N ALA A 37 -11.19 17.99 -9.37
CA ALA A 37 -11.84 17.36 -8.22
C ALA A 37 -10.93 17.39 -7.00
N ILE A 38 -9.64 17.05 -7.16
CA ILE A 38 -8.64 17.10 -6.08
C ILE A 38 -8.52 18.52 -5.54
N LYS A 39 -8.33 19.54 -6.40
CA LYS A 39 -8.27 20.95 -5.97
C LYS A 39 -9.50 21.35 -5.16
N THR A 40 -10.68 20.92 -5.60
CA THR A 40 -11.94 21.21 -4.92
C THR A 40 -11.99 20.54 -3.54
N ILE A 41 -11.58 19.28 -3.43
CA ILE A 41 -11.49 18.53 -2.17
C ILE A 41 -10.53 19.21 -1.19
N LEU A 42 -9.33 19.56 -1.66
CA LEU A 42 -8.32 20.27 -0.85
C LEU A 42 -8.90 21.56 -0.28
N ALA A 43 -9.51 22.40 -1.14
CA ALA A 43 -10.09 23.67 -0.72
C ALA A 43 -11.27 23.49 0.27
N LYS A 44 -12.08 22.43 0.13
CA LYS A 44 -13.14 22.10 1.11
C LYS A 44 -12.54 21.78 2.49
N LEU A 45 -11.50 20.95 2.53
CA LEU A 45 -10.86 20.52 3.77
C LEU A 45 -10.11 21.67 4.45
N GLU A 46 -9.39 22.52 3.71
CA GLU A 46 -8.70 23.70 4.25
C GLU A 46 -9.67 24.72 4.86
N ARG A 47 -10.85 24.91 4.24
CA ARG A 47 -11.92 25.73 4.82
C ARG A 47 -12.46 25.12 6.11
N ALA A 48 -12.63 23.80 6.15
CA ALA A 48 -13.11 23.08 7.33
C ALA A 48 -12.15 23.25 8.50
N THR A 49 -10.85 22.99 8.28
CA THR A 49 -9.82 23.11 9.33
C THR A 49 -9.68 24.55 9.80
N SER A 50 -9.77 25.53 8.89
CA SER A 50 -9.78 26.96 9.24
C SER A 50 -10.99 27.34 10.10
N SER A 51 -12.18 26.81 9.80
CA SER A 51 -13.39 27.06 10.60
C SER A 51 -13.30 26.51 12.02
N LEU A 52 -12.48 25.48 12.24
CA LEU A 52 -12.16 24.91 13.55
C LEU A 52 -11.02 25.66 14.28
N GLY A 53 -10.55 26.80 13.75
CA GLY A 53 -9.44 27.55 14.32
C GLY A 53 -8.07 26.91 14.10
N CYS A 54 -7.97 25.89 13.25
CA CYS A 54 -6.74 25.14 12.96
C CYS A 54 -6.34 25.30 11.49
N PRO A 55 -5.98 26.52 11.04
CA PRO A 55 -5.60 26.74 9.64
C PRO A 55 -4.32 25.96 9.30
N GLY A 56 -4.26 25.44 8.08
CA GLY A 56 -3.13 24.67 7.59
C GLY A 56 -3.28 24.40 6.10
N VAL A 57 -2.23 23.83 5.51
CA VAL A 57 -2.21 23.45 4.10
C VAL A 57 -2.48 21.96 3.99
N VAL A 58 -3.45 21.56 3.16
CA VAL A 58 -3.69 20.13 2.90
C VAL A 58 -2.82 19.71 1.73
N LYS A 59 -1.98 18.70 1.96
CA LYS A 59 -1.07 18.16 0.95
C LYS A 59 -1.49 16.77 0.52
N VAL A 60 -1.40 16.51 -0.79
CA VAL A 60 -1.51 15.18 -1.36
C VAL A 60 -0.19 14.44 -1.11
N PHE A 61 -0.29 13.17 -0.72
CA PHE A 61 0.84 12.26 -0.67
C PHE A 61 0.43 10.89 -1.25
N GLY A 62 1.28 9.87 -1.09
CA GLY A 62 0.98 8.53 -1.54
C GLY A 62 0.90 8.40 -3.06
N SER A 63 0.00 7.55 -3.53
CA SER A 63 -0.01 7.11 -4.94
C SER A 63 -0.28 8.25 -5.93
N PHE A 64 -1.04 9.27 -5.52
CA PHE A 64 -1.34 10.44 -6.34
C PHE A 64 -0.16 11.41 -6.47
N ALA A 65 0.76 11.42 -5.50
CA ALA A 65 1.90 12.32 -5.49
C ALA A 65 3.20 11.70 -6.01
N ASN A 66 3.24 10.38 -6.24
CA ASN A 66 4.48 9.64 -6.54
C ASN A 66 4.50 8.92 -7.91
N GLY A 67 3.54 9.20 -8.79
CA GLY A 67 3.47 8.62 -10.14
C GLY A 67 2.91 7.19 -10.24
N PHE A 68 2.68 6.50 -9.11
CA PHE A 68 2.17 5.12 -9.06
C PHE A 68 0.64 5.01 -8.87
N LYS A 69 -0.09 6.09 -9.17
CA LYS A 69 -1.55 6.08 -9.24
C LYS A 69 -2.02 5.06 -10.30
N GLY A 70 -3.11 4.37 -9.99
CA GLY A 70 -3.93 3.66 -10.97
C GLY A 70 -5.39 4.04 -10.75
N SER A 71 -6.29 3.61 -11.62
CA SER A 71 -7.72 3.99 -11.65
C SER A 71 -8.54 3.75 -10.36
N ARG A 72 -8.03 2.97 -9.40
CA ARG A 72 -8.68 2.68 -8.11
C ARG A 72 -7.75 2.95 -6.92
N SER A 73 -6.89 3.96 -7.01
CA SER A 73 -6.10 4.42 -5.87
C SER A 73 -6.94 5.35 -5.01
N ASP A 74 -6.78 5.24 -3.70
CA ASP A 74 -7.35 6.19 -2.73
C ASP A 74 -6.50 7.48 -2.75
N LEU A 75 -7.13 8.62 -2.44
CA LEU A 75 -6.48 9.92 -2.32
C LEU A 75 -5.96 10.12 -0.90
N ASP A 76 -4.65 9.94 -0.72
CA ASP A 76 -3.98 10.14 0.56
C ASP A 76 -3.70 11.64 0.80
N LEU A 77 -4.27 12.21 1.86
CA LEU A 77 -4.18 13.62 2.20
C LEU A 77 -3.67 13.83 3.63
N THR A 78 -2.85 14.86 3.85
CA THR A 78 -2.43 15.26 5.19
C THR A 78 -2.61 16.75 5.42
N LEU A 79 -3.11 17.12 6.59
CA LEU A 79 -3.07 18.50 7.06
C LEU A 79 -1.68 18.82 7.62
N CYS A 80 -0.97 19.74 6.99
CA CYS A 80 0.25 20.36 7.52
C CYS A 80 -0.13 21.66 8.23
N CYS A 81 -0.14 21.65 9.57
CA CYS A 81 -0.35 22.82 10.39
C CYS A 81 0.84 23.07 11.33
N SER A 82 1.10 24.35 11.62
CA SER A 82 2.21 24.79 12.49
C SER A 82 1.78 25.06 13.93
N GLY A 83 0.48 25.04 14.22
CA GLY A 83 -0.10 25.34 15.53
C GLY A 83 -1.08 24.26 15.96
N ASP A 84 -2.25 24.68 16.45
CA ASP A 84 -3.27 23.76 16.96
C ASP A 84 -3.76 22.79 15.88
N ARG A 85 -4.10 21.58 16.34
CA ARG A 85 -4.62 20.49 15.52
C ARG A 85 -6.08 20.29 15.82
N PRO A 86 -6.93 20.11 14.80
CA PRO A 86 -8.33 19.80 15.04
C PRO A 86 -8.44 18.37 15.58
N SER A 87 -9.42 18.11 16.45
CA SER A 87 -9.78 16.74 16.80
C SER A 87 -10.45 16.06 15.60
N PHE A 88 -10.28 14.74 15.50
CA PHE A 88 -10.95 13.97 14.46
C PHE A 88 -12.48 13.97 14.63
N GLU A 89 -12.97 14.07 15.86
CA GLU A 89 -14.40 14.24 16.17
C GLU A 89 -14.97 15.51 15.54
N SER A 90 -14.32 16.65 15.77
CA SER A 90 -14.78 17.94 15.25
C SER A 90 -14.71 18.00 13.73
N LEU A 91 -13.65 17.42 13.14
CA LEU A 91 -13.56 17.30 11.68
C LEU A 91 -14.66 16.40 11.11
N ALA A 92 -14.82 15.19 11.65
CA ALA A 92 -15.80 14.21 11.18
C ALA A 92 -17.23 14.77 11.20
N ALA A 93 -17.55 15.63 12.19
CA ALA A 93 -18.85 16.30 12.27
C ALA A 93 -19.12 17.28 11.11
N LEU A 94 -18.08 17.91 10.54
CA LEU A 94 -18.21 18.88 9.44
C LEU A 94 -18.21 18.24 8.04
N LEU A 95 -17.65 17.03 7.91
CA LEU A 95 -17.48 16.37 6.61
C LEU A 95 -18.80 16.16 5.83
N PRO A 96 -19.95 15.78 6.46
CA PRO A 96 -21.21 15.63 5.73
C PRO A 96 -21.68 16.91 5.03
N ASP A 97 -21.55 18.06 5.69
CA ASP A 97 -21.99 19.36 5.17
C ASP A 97 -21.12 19.82 3.98
N LEU A 98 -19.90 19.28 3.86
CA LEU A 98 -18.99 19.52 2.74
C LEU A 98 -19.22 18.57 1.55
N GLY A 99 -20.19 17.68 1.68
CA GLY A 99 -20.53 16.68 0.65
C GLY A 99 -19.66 15.42 0.69
N PHE A 100 -19.06 15.10 1.84
CA PHE A 100 -18.38 13.82 2.05
C PHE A 100 -19.32 12.79 2.69
N GLU A 101 -19.11 11.52 2.39
CA GLU A 101 -19.91 10.39 2.88
C GLU A 101 -19.03 9.20 3.31
N TYR A 102 -19.64 8.19 3.94
CA TYR A 102 -18.97 7.00 4.49
C TYR A 102 -17.78 7.34 5.41
N ILE A 103 -18.01 8.24 6.37
CA ILE A 103 -16.96 8.72 7.27
C ILE A 103 -16.59 7.61 8.26
N VAL A 104 -15.32 7.25 8.29
CA VAL A 104 -14.74 6.22 9.16
C VAL A 104 -13.62 6.86 9.98
N LYS A 105 -13.71 6.75 11.30
CA LYS A 105 -12.60 7.08 12.19
C LYS A 105 -11.71 5.86 12.37
N VAL A 106 -10.40 6.03 12.26
CA VAL A 106 -9.42 4.95 12.50
C VAL A 106 -8.40 5.46 13.52
N SER A 107 -8.81 5.52 14.77
CA SER A 107 -8.09 6.20 15.86
C SER A 107 -6.98 5.35 16.47
N GLN A 108 -7.09 4.01 16.38
CA GLN A 108 -6.12 3.07 16.97
C GLN A 108 -4.96 2.69 16.03
N ALA A 109 -4.93 3.24 14.81
CA ALA A 109 -3.80 3.01 13.91
C ALA A 109 -2.54 3.75 14.39
N GLN A 110 -1.36 3.30 13.94
CA GLN A 110 -0.10 3.97 14.25
C GLN A 110 -0.10 5.43 13.78
N THR A 111 -0.75 5.71 12.64
CA THR A 111 -1.12 7.07 12.23
C THR A 111 -2.65 7.12 12.23
N PRO A 112 -3.27 7.76 13.22
CA PRO A 112 -4.71 7.99 13.23
C PRO A 112 -5.15 8.78 11.99
N LEU A 113 -6.29 8.40 11.41
CA LEU A 113 -6.81 9.01 10.19
C LEU A 113 -8.34 8.93 10.09
N LEU A 114 -8.90 9.77 9.22
CA LEU A 114 -10.30 9.69 8.75
C LEU A 114 -10.31 9.11 7.34
N LYS A 115 -11.20 8.15 7.09
CA LYS A 115 -11.53 7.70 5.72
C LYS A 115 -12.89 8.23 5.34
N PHE A 116 -13.07 8.73 4.13
CA PHE A 116 -14.36 9.19 3.62
C PHE A 116 -14.37 9.21 2.09
N THR A 117 -15.52 9.45 1.49
CA THR A 117 -15.68 9.53 0.03
C THR A 117 -16.27 10.88 -0.34
N ASP A 118 -15.71 11.56 -1.35
CA ASP A 118 -16.35 12.75 -1.93
C ASP A 118 -17.53 12.34 -2.80
N ARG A 119 -18.73 12.84 -2.49
CA ARG A 119 -19.97 12.45 -3.18
C ARG A 119 -19.96 12.81 -4.68
N GLN A 120 -19.26 13.88 -5.05
CA GLN A 120 -19.28 14.41 -6.42
C GLN A 120 -18.36 13.62 -7.35
N SER A 121 -17.13 13.36 -6.90
CA SER A 121 -16.11 12.65 -7.68
C SER A 121 -16.11 11.14 -7.45
N GLY A 122 -16.67 10.67 -6.33
CA GLY A 122 -16.59 9.28 -5.89
C GLY A 122 -15.22 8.88 -5.34
N MET A 123 -14.28 9.83 -5.19
CA MET A 123 -12.93 9.56 -4.69
C MET A 123 -12.96 9.13 -3.22
N GLU A 124 -12.34 8.00 -2.92
CA GLU A 124 -12.04 7.57 -1.55
C GLU A 124 -10.81 8.34 -1.05
N ILE A 125 -10.89 8.86 0.17
CA ILE A 125 -9.91 9.78 0.76
C ILE A 125 -9.47 9.21 2.11
N ASP A 126 -8.15 9.12 2.30
CA ASP A 126 -7.51 8.84 3.58
C ASP A 126 -6.87 10.13 4.09
N PHE A 127 -7.44 10.73 5.14
CA PHE A 127 -7.02 12.04 5.67
C PHE A 127 -6.35 11.92 7.03
N CYS A 128 -5.07 12.28 7.10
CA CYS A 128 -4.24 12.30 8.30
C CYS A 128 -3.89 13.73 8.74
N ILE A 129 -3.29 13.89 9.91
CA ILE A 129 -2.79 15.18 10.40
C ILE A 129 -1.29 15.06 10.71
N SER A 130 -0.50 16.03 10.28
CA SER A 130 0.96 16.13 10.51
C SER A 130 1.78 14.96 9.96
N GLN A 131 1.43 14.42 8.79
CA GLN A 131 2.16 13.31 8.15
C GLN A 131 3.26 13.82 7.19
N ASP A 132 4.13 14.71 7.66
CA ASP A 132 5.17 15.36 6.85
C ASP A 132 6.20 14.37 6.28
N LEU A 133 6.54 13.31 7.02
CA LEU A 133 7.38 12.21 6.51
C LEU A 133 6.74 11.48 5.33
N GLY A 134 5.42 11.27 5.35
CA GLY A 134 4.71 10.65 4.23
C GLY A 134 4.80 11.48 2.95
N VAL A 135 4.79 12.81 3.09
CA VAL A 135 5.00 13.75 1.98
C VAL A 135 6.44 13.63 1.46
N ARG A 136 7.45 13.57 2.34
CA ARG A 136 8.85 13.37 1.93
C ARG A 136 9.06 12.02 1.23
N ASN A 137 8.51 10.94 1.76
CA ASN A 137 8.57 9.61 1.14
C ASN A 137 7.94 9.62 -0.26
N SER A 138 6.81 10.31 -0.42
CA SER A 138 6.14 10.43 -1.72
C SER A 138 6.99 11.21 -2.73
N LEU A 139 7.64 12.30 -2.29
CA LEU A 139 8.54 13.08 -3.15
C LEU A 139 9.82 12.31 -3.52
N LEU A 140 10.37 11.50 -2.61
CA LEU A 140 11.50 10.61 -2.92
C LEU A 140 11.11 9.62 -4.04
N MET A 141 9.94 9.00 -3.90
CA MET A 141 9.41 8.06 -4.90
C MET A 141 9.14 8.76 -6.25
N ASP A 142 8.58 9.99 -6.23
CA ASP A 142 8.41 10.81 -7.42
C ASP A 142 9.75 11.11 -8.12
N CYS A 143 10.79 11.47 -7.37
CA CYS A 143 12.12 11.69 -7.94
C CYS A 143 12.66 10.42 -8.62
N TYR A 144 12.47 9.24 -8.01
CA TYR A 144 12.81 7.99 -8.68
C TYR A 144 12.02 7.77 -9.98
N CYS A 145 10.72 8.06 -9.99
CA CYS A 145 9.89 7.99 -11.20
C CYS A 145 10.38 8.94 -12.31
N ARG A 146 10.89 10.12 -11.94
CA ARG A 146 11.48 11.09 -12.88
C ARG A 146 12.87 10.71 -13.38
N CYS A 147 13.62 9.86 -12.66
CA CYS A 147 14.92 9.37 -13.12
C CYS A 147 14.82 8.49 -14.38
N ASP A 148 13.85 7.57 -14.42
CA ASP A 148 13.68 6.64 -15.54
C ASP A 148 12.23 6.15 -15.62
N VAL A 149 11.65 6.18 -16.82
CA VAL A 149 10.25 5.77 -17.07
C VAL A 149 9.96 4.33 -16.63
N ARG A 150 10.97 3.44 -16.70
CA ARG A 150 10.83 2.03 -16.32
C ARG A 150 10.53 1.85 -14.84
N VAL A 151 10.83 2.84 -13.99
CA VAL A 151 10.44 2.85 -12.57
C VAL A 151 8.92 2.88 -12.44
N VAL A 152 8.26 3.82 -13.12
CA VAL A 152 6.80 3.94 -13.12
C VAL A 152 6.16 2.69 -13.69
N GLN A 153 6.67 2.21 -14.83
CA GLN A 153 6.15 1.03 -15.50
C GLN A 153 6.22 -0.20 -14.60
N LEU A 154 7.40 -0.50 -14.04
CA LEU A 154 7.60 -1.68 -13.20
C LEU A 154 6.80 -1.58 -11.90
N GLY A 155 6.80 -0.42 -11.25
CA GLY A 155 6.06 -0.22 -10.01
C GLY A 155 4.54 -0.35 -10.20
N ARG A 156 3.99 0.16 -11.31
CA ARG A 156 2.56 -0.03 -11.66
C ARG A 156 2.23 -1.50 -11.90
N LEU A 157 3.08 -2.23 -12.63
CA LEU A 157 2.89 -3.67 -12.88
C LEU A 157 2.92 -4.46 -11.57
N VAL A 158 3.97 -4.30 -10.76
CA VAL A 158 4.11 -4.99 -9.47
C VAL A 158 2.95 -4.66 -8.53
N LYS A 159 2.57 -3.38 -8.40
CA LYS A 159 1.43 -2.97 -7.58
C LYS A 159 0.13 -3.60 -8.07
N CYS A 160 -0.09 -3.64 -9.38
CA CYS A 160 -1.28 -4.23 -9.96
C CYS A 160 -1.34 -5.74 -9.73
N TRP A 161 -0.24 -6.44 -10.00
CA TRP A 161 -0.06 -7.86 -9.70
C TRP A 161 -0.34 -8.15 -8.22
N ALA A 162 0.28 -7.42 -7.29
CA ALA A 162 0.08 -7.63 -5.87
C ALA A 162 -1.39 -7.42 -5.46
N LYS A 163 -2.07 -6.40 -6.02
CA LYS A 163 -3.50 -6.16 -5.76
C LYS A 163 -4.38 -7.29 -6.31
N ARG A 164 -4.17 -7.72 -7.57
CA ARG A 164 -4.98 -8.77 -8.22
C ARG A 164 -4.85 -10.12 -7.51
N HIS A 165 -3.67 -10.41 -6.98
CA HIS A 165 -3.40 -11.62 -6.18
C HIS A 165 -3.74 -11.48 -4.69
N GLN A 166 -4.35 -10.36 -4.27
CA GLN A 166 -4.74 -10.09 -2.86
C GLN A 166 -3.55 -10.20 -1.89
N LEU A 167 -2.40 -9.66 -2.31
CA LEU A 167 -1.14 -9.63 -1.57
C LEU A 167 -0.87 -8.24 -0.97
N VAL A 168 -1.87 -7.36 -0.97
CA VAL A 168 -1.81 -6.01 -0.41
C VAL A 168 -2.76 -5.92 0.77
N GLY A 169 -2.24 -5.57 1.94
CA GLY A 169 -3.04 -5.37 3.15
C GLY A 169 -2.36 -5.96 4.39
N THR A 170 -1.93 -5.10 5.30
CA THR A 170 -1.29 -5.53 6.55
C THR A 170 -2.25 -6.25 7.49
N SER A 171 -3.55 -5.94 7.40
CA SER A 171 -4.60 -6.67 8.09
C SER A 171 -4.65 -8.15 7.67
N ASP A 172 -4.34 -8.47 6.42
CA ASP A 172 -4.26 -9.83 5.87
C ASP A 172 -2.86 -10.44 5.99
N GLY A 173 -2.02 -9.89 6.88
CA GLY A 173 -0.66 -10.37 7.08
C GLY A 173 0.25 -10.18 5.88
N CYS A 174 -0.14 -9.35 4.90
CA CYS A 174 0.63 -9.07 3.70
C CYS A 174 1.30 -7.68 3.75
N LEU A 175 2.07 -7.34 2.73
CA LEU A 175 2.71 -6.03 2.60
C LEU A 175 1.70 -4.93 2.22
N ASN A 176 2.01 -3.67 2.53
CA ASN A 176 1.26 -2.54 1.97
C ASN A 176 1.79 -2.19 0.56
N SER A 177 1.06 -1.35 -0.19
CA SER A 177 1.48 -0.97 -1.55
C SER A 177 2.83 -0.24 -1.57
N TYR A 178 3.13 0.57 -0.56
CA TYR A 178 4.38 1.32 -0.48
C TYR A 178 5.60 0.40 -0.37
N ALA A 179 5.51 -0.69 0.40
CA ALA A 179 6.56 -1.68 0.50
C ALA A 179 6.91 -2.32 -0.86
N TYR A 180 5.91 -2.63 -1.71
CA TYR A 180 6.17 -3.13 -3.06
C TYR A 180 6.88 -2.11 -3.97
N LEU A 181 6.60 -0.81 -3.77
CA LEU A 181 7.30 0.24 -4.50
C LEU A 181 8.76 0.37 -4.03
N LEU A 182 9.03 0.20 -2.72
CA LEU A 182 10.40 0.13 -2.21
C LEU A 182 11.15 -1.10 -2.74
N LEU A 183 10.50 -2.27 -2.81
CA LEU A 183 11.06 -3.46 -3.47
C LEU A 183 11.45 -3.15 -4.92
N THR A 184 10.59 -2.42 -5.64
CA THR A 184 10.80 -2.04 -7.03
C THR A 184 12.03 -1.14 -7.17
N VAL A 185 12.09 -0.03 -6.42
CA VAL A 185 13.23 0.90 -6.48
C VAL A 185 14.52 0.21 -6.07
N PHE A 186 14.51 -0.56 -4.98
CA PHE A 186 15.67 -1.30 -4.51
C PHE A 186 16.17 -2.28 -5.57
N TYR A 187 15.28 -3.06 -6.20
CA TYR A 187 15.66 -3.94 -7.31
C TYR A 187 16.31 -3.16 -8.46
N LEU A 188 15.76 -2.01 -8.85
CA LEU A 188 16.29 -1.19 -9.94
C LEU A 188 17.65 -0.56 -9.61
N GLN A 189 17.91 -0.19 -8.35
CA GLN A 189 19.22 0.28 -7.88
C GLN A 189 20.31 -0.79 -7.95
N LEU A 190 19.93 -2.08 -7.85
CA LEU A 190 20.89 -3.19 -7.80
C LEU A 190 21.27 -3.75 -9.17
N GLN A 191 20.62 -3.30 -10.26
CA GLN A 191 20.92 -3.76 -11.62
C GLN A 191 22.35 -3.42 -12.04
N ARG A 192 22.86 -4.10 -13.07
CA ARG A 192 24.20 -3.89 -13.63
C ARG A 192 24.15 -3.65 -15.14
N PRO A 193 24.33 -2.39 -15.61
CA PRO A 193 24.38 -1.13 -14.84
C PRO A 193 23.10 -0.85 -14.05
N PRO A 194 23.12 0.02 -13.01
CA PRO A 194 21.91 0.35 -12.26
C PRO A 194 20.90 1.08 -13.15
N VAL A 195 19.60 0.80 -12.99
CA VAL A 195 18.55 1.51 -13.74
C VAL A 195 18.40 2.93 -13.20
N VAL A 196 18.41 3.08 -11.87
CA VAL A 196 18.38 4.37 -11.17
C VAL A 196 19.52 4.46 -10.15
N PRO A 197 20.08 5.65 -9.90
CA PRO A 197 21.09 5.84 -8.86
C PRO A 197 20.45 5.81 -7.46
N ASN A 198 21.26 5.83 -6.41
CA ASN A 198 20.76 6.03 -5.04
C ASN A 198 20.72 7.52 -4.70
N LEU A 199 19.51 8.10 -4.65
CA LEU A 199 19.33 9.55 -4.47
C LEU A 199 19.72 10.06 -3.08
N GLN A 200 19.66 9.20 -2.05
CA GLN A 200 20.01 9.57 -0.67
C GLN A 200 21.53 9.56 -0.45
N VAL A 201 22.25 8.64 -1.11
CA VAL A 201 23.71 8.57 -1.09
C VAL A 201 24.33 9.74 -1.88
N LEU A 202 23.70 10.14 -2.99
CA LEU A 202 24.17 11.28 -3.80
C LEU A 202 23.94 12.64 -3.13
N ALA A 203 23.03 12.74 -2.16
CA ALA A 203 22.76 13.99 -1.47
C ALA A 203 23.81 14.29 -0.40
N THR A 204 24.36 15.51 -0.45
CA THR A 204 25.41 15.96 0.46
C THR A 204 24.87 16.62 1.72
N ASP A 205 23.84 17.47 1.58
CA ASP A 205 23.36 18.31 2.66
C ASP A 205 22.23 17.63 3.45
N PRO A 206 22.37 17.49 4.78
CA PRO A 206 21.30 16.99 5.64
C PRO A 206 20.04 17.84 5.52
N LYS A 207 18.87 17.19 5.54
CA LYS A 207 17.57 17.87 5.53
C LYS A 207 16.73 17.36 6.70
N PRO A 208 17.01 17.84 7.93
CA PRO A 208 16.32 17.39 9.12
C PRO A 208 14.84 17.77 9.05
N LEU A 209 13.98 16.81 9.37
CA LEU A 209 12.55 17.00 9.50
C LEU A 209 12.13 16.55 10.90
N HIS A 210 11.48 17.46 11.62
CA HIS A 210 10.88 17.14 12.92
C HIS A 210 9.56 16.42 12.67
N ASP A 211 9.49 15.14 13.03
CA ASP A 211 8.24 14.39 12.99
C ASP A 211 7.36 14.84 14.14
N ARG A 212 6.32 15.60 13.81
CA ARG A 212 5.37 16.14 14.78
C ARG A 212 4.19 15.20 15.04
N LYS A 213 4.25 13.96 14.54
CA LYS A 213 3.23 12.96 14.78
C LYS A 213 2.97 12.79 16.27
N TRP A 214 1.70 12.61 16.62
CA TRP A 214 1.13 12.50 17.96
C TRP A 214 2.10 12.06 19.08
N GLY A 215 2.75 13.03 19.74
CA GLY A 215 3.60 12.79 20.92
C GLY A 215 5.01 12.27 20.63
N CYS A 216 5.46 12.27 19.37
CA CYS A 216 6.83 11.96 18.98
C CYS A 216 7.65 13.25 18.82
N ASP A 217 8.90 13.23 19.29
CA ASP A 217 9.90 14.29 19.08
C ASP A 217 11.08 13.75 18.24
N ASP A 218 10.78 12.87 17.28
CA ASP A 218 11.81 12.30 16.41
C ASP A 218 12.26 13.33 15.34
N VAL A 219 13.56 13.32 15.04
CA VAL A 219 14.14 14.13 13.96
C VAL A 219 14.79 13.20 12.95
N TRP A 220 14.33 13.26 11.71
CA TRP A 220 14.78 12.40 10.63
C TRP A 220 15.56 13.19 9.58
N ASP A 221 16.70 12.68 9.14
CA ASP A 221 17.38 13.23 7.97
C ASP A 221 16.67 12.76 6.70
N THR A 222 15.99 13.68 6.04
CA THR A 222 15.21 13.40 4.82
C THR A 222 15.93 13.82 3.55
N LYS A 223 17.26 13.88 3.54
CA LYS A 223 18.02 14.29 2.36
C LYS A 223 17.92 13.30 1.20
N PHE A 224 17.81 13.83 -0.01
CA PHE A 224 17.99 13.14 -1.29
C PHE A 224 18.12 14.18 -2.40
N VAL A 225 18.64 13.79 -3.57
CA VAL A 225 18.68 14.66 -4.74
C VAL A 225 17.28 14.80 -5.34
N GLU A 226 16.72 16.02 -5.32
CA GLU A 226 15.38 16.34 -5.83
C GLU A 226 15.38 16.75 -7.32
N ASP A 227 16.47 17.38 -7.77
CA ASP A 227 16.68 17.78 -9.16
C ASP A 227 17.35 16.65 -9.96
N VAL A 228 16.53 15.67 -10.33
CA VAL A 228 16.95 14.50 -11.12
C VAL A 228 16.91 14.75 -12.62
N ALA A 229 16.37 15.88 -13.08
CA ALA A 229 16.23 16.19 -14.51
C ALA A 229 17.58 16.40 -15.20
N SER A 230 18.61 16.72 -14.42
CA SER A 230 19.99 16.92 -14.89
C SER A 230 20.78 15.61 -15.03
N PHE A 231 20.23 14.47 -14.60
CA PHE A 231 20.95 13.20 -14.65
C PHE A 231 21.10 12.70 -16.08
N PRO A 232 22.23 12.04 -16.40
CA PRO A 232 22.36 11.37 -17.69
C PRO A 232 21.32 10.23 -17.78
N PRO A 233 20.87 9.87 -18.99
CA PRO A 233 20.04 8.69 -19.20
C PRO A 233 20.70 7.43 -18.63
N SER A 234 19.88 6.50 -18.16
CA SER A 234 20.36 5.22 -17.63
C SER A 234 21.19 4.45 -18.67
N GLU A 235 22.36 3.95 -18.24
CA GLU A 235 23.18 3.05 -19.06
C GLU A 235 22.61 1.63 -19.14
N ASN A 236 21.64 1.29 -18.27
CA ASN A 236 20.98 0.00 -18.30
C ASN A 236 20.04 -0.10 -19.50
N THR A 237 20.19 -1.15 -20.31
CA THR A 237 19.43 -1.36 -21.54
C THR A 237 18.30 -2.40 -21.43
N MET A 238 18.06 -2.97 -20.25
CA MET A 238 17.01 -3.96 -20.06
C MET A 238 15.63 -3.37 -20.36
N ASP A 239 14.82 -4.11 -21.11
CA ASP A 239 13.44 -3.74 -21.37
C ASP A 239 12.53 -4.00 -20.14
N ILE A 240 11.30 -3.51 -20.20
CA ILE A 240 10.36 -3.65 -19.07
C ILE A 240 9.96 -5.11 -18.78
N GLY A 241 9.92 -5.97 -19.80
CA GLY A 241 9.62 -7.39 -19.65
C GLY A 241 10.76 -8.15 -18.98
N GLU A 242 12.01 -7.82 -19.33
CA GLU A 242 13.22 -8.34 -18.67
C GLU A 242 13.29 -7.89 -17.21
N LEU A 243 13.02 -6.60 -16.94
CA LEU A 243 12.99 -6.06 -15.59
C LEU A 243 11.89 -6.70 -14.73
N LEU A 244 10.69 -6.90 -15.29
CA LEU A 244 9.58 -7.56 -14.59
C LEU A 244 9.90 -9.03 -14.28
N THR A 245 10.41 -9.76 -15.26
CA THR A 245 10.80 -11.18 -15.08
C THR A 245 11.91 -11.30 -14.05
N GLY A 246 12.90 -10.42 -14.12
CA GLY A 246 14.02 -10.37 -13.19
C GLY A 246 13.60 -9.95 -11.78
N PHE A 247 12.62 -9.05 -11.62
CA PHE A 247 12.08 -8.66 -10.31
C PHE A 247 11.50 -9.87 -9.57
N PHE A 248 10.65 -10.65 -10.24
CA PHE A 248 10.05 -11.84 -9.64
C PHE A 248 11.10 -12.89 -9.30
N ARG A 249 12.06 -13.15 -10.20
CA ARG A 249 13.19 -14.06 -9.93
C ARG A 249 14.02 -13.60 -8.74
N PHE A 250 14.33 -12.30 -8.68
CA PHE A 250 15.19 -11.75 -7.65
C PHE A 250 14.60 -11.99 -6.26
N PHE A 251 13.35 -11.61 -6.03
CA PHE A 251 12.75 -11.74 -4.70
C PHE A 251 12.28 -13.15 -4.34
N SER A 252 12.02 -14.03 -5.31
CA SER A 252 11.60 -15.42 -5.05
C SER A 252 12.75 -16.42 -4.90
N ASP A 253 13.83 -16.26 -5.67
CA ASP A 253 14.90 -17.26 -5.78
C ASP A 253 16.28 -16.74 -5.30
N ARG A 254 16.57 -15.45 -5.52
CA ARG A 254 17.92 -14.91 -5.29
C ARG A 254 18.07 -14.17 -3.95
N PHE A 255 17.07 -13.40 -3.54
CA PHE A 255 17.18 -12.55 -2.36
C PHE A 255 17.07 -13.37 -1.07
N ASP A 256 18.13 -13.36 -0.26
CA ASP A 256 18.12 -14.05 1.04
C ASP A 256 17.38 -13.24 2.10
N TRP A 257 16.07 -13.46 2.19
CA TRP A 257 15.19 -12.85 3.20
C TRP A 257 15.56 -13.20 4.65
N ARG A 258 16.38 -14.24 4.89
CA ARG A 258 16.77 -14.65 6.24
C ARG A 258 17.92 -13.81 6.78
N ALA A 259 18.74 -13.23 5.91
CA ALA A 259 19.91 -12.44 6.28
C ALA A 259 19.84 -10.98 5.82
N HIS A 260 19.17 -10.69 4.70
CA HIS A 260 19.23 -9.38 4.08
C HIS A 260 17.97 -8.55 4.25
N SER A 261 18.15 -7.24 4.15
CA SER A 261 17.08 -6.24 4.15
C SER A 261 16.95 -5.56 2.79
N VAL A 262 15.75 -5.07 2.53
CA VAL A 262 15.45 -4.14 1.44
C VAL A 262 15.58 -2.75 2.03
N CYS A 263 16.58 -2.00 1.58
CA CYS A 263 16.86 -0.67 2.09
C CYS A 263 17.28 0.24 0.93
N VAL A 264 16.33 1.04 0.45
CA VAL A 264 16.53 1.99 -0.67
C VAL A 264 17.61 3.03 -0.35
N ARG A 265 17.72 3.42 0.92
CA ARG A 265 18.72 4.38 1.41
C ARG A 265 20.15 3.89 1.24
N LEU A 266 20.41 2.60 1.44
CA LEU A 266 21.75 2.00 1.33
C LEU A 266 21.93 1.15 0.06
N GLY A 267 20.88 0.98 -0.76
CA GLY A 267 20.89 0.14 -1.96
C GLY A 267 21.96 0.58 -2.96
N GLN A 268 22.89 -0.32 -3.26
CA GLN A 268 23.97 -0.13 -4.23
C GLN A 268 24.35 -1.44 -4.90
N VAL A 269 24.79 -1.35 -6.15
CA VAL A 269 25.18 -2.50 -6.97
C VAL A 269 26.19 -3.41 -6.25
N GLY A 270 25.80 -4.67 -6.03
CA GLY A 270 26.66 -5.67 -5.40
C GLY A 270 26.72 -5.63 -3.87
N LEU A 271 26.04 -4.68 -3.23
CA LEU A 271 25.94 -4.59 -1.78
C LEU A 271 24.72 -5.39 -1.29
N ALA A 272 24.96 -6.39 -0.45
CA ALA A 272 23.92 -6.99 0.37
C ALA A 272 23.91 -6.30 1.74
N ILE A 273 22.72 -5.98 2.23
CA ILE A 273 22.54 -5.21 3.45
C ILE A 273 22.08 -6.18 4.54
N ASP A 274 22.91 -6.37 5.56
CA ASP A 274 22.57 -7.22 6.70
C ASP A 274 21.43 -6.59 7.52
N LYS A 275 20.30 -7.30 7.61
CA LYS A 275 19.12 -6.81 8.33
C LYS A 275 19.36 -6.71 9.85
N PHE A 276 20.32 -7.47 10.39
CA PHE A 276 20.64 -7.44 11.82
C PHE A 276 21.46 -6.22 12.24
N SER A 277 22.01 -5.48 11.28
CA SER A 277 22.76 -4.23 11.52
C SER A 277 21.89 -2.97 11.49
N LEU A 278 20.60 -3.09 11.17
CA LEU A 278 19.69 -1.95 11.05
C LEU A 278 19.05 -1.57 12.39
N ALA A 279 18.41 -0.39 12.41
CA ALA A 279 17.96 0.24 13.65
C ALA A 279 16.89 -0.55 14.41
N THR A 280 16.00 -1.25 13.68
CA THR A 280 14.95 -2.06 14.30
C THR A 280 15.42 -3.50 14.47
N THR A 281 15.25 -4.03 15.68
CA THR A 281 15.56 -5.44 15.95
C THR A 281 14.64 -6.36 15.17
N THR A 282 15.19 -7.49 14.71
CA THR A 282 14.46 -8.47 13.92
C THR A 282 15.04 -9.87 14.13
N ASP A 283 14.34 -10.89 13.65
CA ASP A 283 14.79 -12.29 13.65
C ASP A 283 14.98 -12.82 12.22
N SER A 284 15.50 -14.04 12.09
CA SER A 284 15.77 -14.66 10.79
C SER A 284 14.51 -14.91 9.97
N ASP A 285 13.35 -15.09 10.60
CA ASP A 285 12.11 -15.41 9.90
C ASP A 285 11.37 -14.16 9.42
N GLN A 286 11.55 -13.03 10.10
CA GLN A 286 10.98 -11.73 9.72
C GLN A 286 11.62 -11.14 8.47
N TRP A 287 10.79 -10.68 7.53
CA TRP A 287 11.26 -9.83 6.44
C TRP A 287 11.57 -8.43 6.96
N TYR A 288 12.55 -7.78 6.33
CA TYR A 288 12.96 -6.43 6.68
C TYR A 288 12.95 -5.52 5.45
N ILE A 289 12.01 -4.58 5.43
CA ILE A 289 11.91 -3.53 4.43
C ILE A 289 11.97 -2.20 5.19
N GLU A 290 13.11 -1.51 5.11
CA GLU A 290 13.36 -0.27 5.83
C GLU A 290 12.61 0.90 5.18
N ASP A 291 11.92 1.72 5.98
CA ASP A 291 11.48 3.03 5.51
C ASP A 291 12.70 3.92 5.23
N PRO A 292 12.75 4.63 4.09
CA PRO A 292 13.92 5.44 3.71
C PRO A 292 14.27 6.57 4.70
N PHE A 293 13.31 7.02 5.52
CA PHE A 293 13.50 8.09 6.50
C PHE A 293 13.22 7.66 7.93
N ASP A 294 12.08 7.02 8.21
CA ASP A 294 11.78 6.48 9.55
C ASP A 294 12.51 5.13 9.75
N LEU A 295 13.78 5.19 10.13
CA LEU A 295 14.63 4.00 10.23
C LEU A 295 14.13 2.98 11.28
N LYS A 296 13.22 3.38 12.18
CA LYS A 296 12.57 2.48 13.15
C LYS A 296 11.41 1.70 12.52
N HIS A 297 10.93 2.12 11.34
CA HIS A 297 9.81 1.49 10.66
C HIS A 297 10.26 0.39 9.70
N ASN A 298 10.06 -0.87 10.11
CA ASN A 298 10.08 -2.01 9.21
C ASN A 298 8.68 -2.22 8.60
N LEU A 299 8.53 -1.92 7.30
CA LEU A 299 7.25 -2.03 6.58
C LEU A 299 6.75 -3.47 6.50
N ALA A 300 7.63 -4.46 6.62
CA ALA A 300 7.29 -5.87 6.64
C ALA A 300 7.05 -6.42 8.06
N GLY A 301 7.14 -5.58 9.10
CA GLY A 301 7.03 -6.02 10.50
C GLY A 301 5.69 -6.66 10.87
N LYS A 302 4.61 -6.37 10.12
CA LYS A 302 3.28 -6.99 10.29
C LYS A 302 3.01 -8.13 9.30
N CYS A 303 3.98 -8.49 8.45
CA CYS A 303 3.80 -9.53 7.46
C CYS A 303 3.92 -10.92 8.12
N THR A 304 2.82 -11.68 8.12
CA THR A 304 2.74 -13.01 8.74
C THR A 304 3.54 -14.02 7.93
N ARG A 305 3.88 -15.17 8.54
CA ARG A 305 4.58 -16.24 7.84
C ARG A 305 3.79 -16.70 6.61
N GLU A 306 2.48 -16.82 6.74
CA GLU A 306 1.54 -17.24 5.72
C GLU A 306 1.47 -16.20 4.60
N GLY A 307 1.39 -14.90 4.94
CA GLY A 307 1.47 -13.81 3.98
C GLY A 307 2.77 -13.83 3.18
N ARG A 308 3.92 -13.97 3.85
CA ARG A 308 5.24 -14.11 3.19
C ARG A 308 5.29 -15.30 2.23
N GLN A 309 4.79 -16.46 2.67
CA GLN A 309 4.74 -17.66 1.83
C GLN A 309 3.83 -17.48 0.60
N ARG A 310 2.69 -16.80 0.75
CA ARG A 310 1.80 -16.46 -0.38
C ARG A 310 2.53 -15.56 -1.36
N ILE A 311 3.14 -14.48 -0.88
CA ILE A 311 3.90 -13.55 -1.72
C ILE A 311 4.99 -14.28 -2.51
N LEU A 312 5.81 -15.11 -1.84
CA LEU A 312 6.85 -15.88 -2.51
C LEU A 312 6.31 -16.87 -3.54
N ARG A 313 5.21 -17.58 -3.22
CA ARG A 313 4.57 -18.50 -4.17
C ARG A 313 4.08 -17.78 -5.42
N GLU A 314 3.43 -16.63 -5.26
CA GLU A 314 2.95 -15.86 -6.41
C GLU A 314 4.09 -15.25 -7.21
N MET A 315 5.18 -14.79 -6.56
CA MET A 315 6.39 -14.33 -7.27
C MET A 315 7.04 -15.47 -8.06
N GLN A 316 7.14 -16.66 -7.46
CA GLN A 316 7.69 -17.85 -8.11
C GLN A 316 6.81 -18.31 -9.28
N SER A 317 5.49 -18.26 -9.13
CA SER A 317 4.52 -18.54 -10.19
C SER A 317 4.69 -17.57 -11.35
N ALA A 318 4.70 -16.26 -11.06
CA ALA A 318 4.90 -15.21 -12.06
C ALA A 318 6.24 -15.37 -12.80
N TRP A 319 7.33 -15.64 -12.07
CA TRP A 319 8.64 -15.88 -12.69
C TRP A 319 8.61 -17.10 -13.60
N ASN A 320 8.06 -18.23 -13.16
CA ASN A 320 7.97 -19.45 -13.95
C ASN A 320 7.16 -19.23 -15.24
N THR A 321 6.03 -18.54 -15.16
CA THR A 321 5.20 -18.21 -16.32
C THR A 321 5.98 -17.38 -17.34
N LEU A 322 6.58 -16.26 -16.90
CA LEU A 322 7.32 -15.37 -17.82
C LEU A 322 8.59 -16.02 -18.39
N LYS A 323 9.33 -16.79 -17.57
CA LYS A 323 10.51 -17.53 -18.00
C LYS A 323 10.20 -18.51 -19.13
N ASN A 324 9.00 -19.09 -19.13
CA ASN A 324 8.54 -20.05 -20.13
C ASN A 324 7.81 -19.39 -21.31
N GLY A 325 7.92 -18.06 -21.47
CA GLY A 325 7.31 -17.33 -22.58
C GLY A 325 5.83 -17.03 -22.41
N GLY A 326 5.31 -17.14 -21.18
CA GLY A 326 3.95 -16.71 -20.84
C GLY A 326 3.76 -15.20 -20.90
N THR A 327 2.50 -14.80 -20.82
CA THR A 327 2.01 -13.42 -21.03
C THR A 327 1.79 -12.67 -19.72
N TRP A 328 1.69 -11.34 -19.81
CA TRP A 328 1.30 -10.52 -18.66
C TRP A 328 -0.11 -10.86 -18.17
N ARG A 329 -1.05 -11.18 -19.07
CA ARG A 329 -2.41 -11.59 -18.69
C ARG A 329 -2.44 -12.88 -17.87
N GLU A 330 -1.54 -13.83 -18.10
CA GLU A 330 -1.44 -15.04 -17.29
C GLU A 330 -0.82 -14.77 -15.92
N VAL A 331 0.14 -13.86 -15.84
CA VAL A 331 0.74 -13.43 -14.57
C VAL A 331 -0.22 -12.59 -13.74
N CYS A 332 -1.03 -11.76 -14.38
CA CYS A 332 -1.91 -10.79 -13.76
C CYS A 332 -3.31 -10.82 -14.40
N PRO A 333 -4.06 -11.92 -14.23
CA PRO A 333 -5.35 -12.12 -14.88
C PRO A 333 -6.35 -11.04 -14.46
N GLU A 334 -7.25 -10.67 -15.37
CA GLU A 334 -8.37 -9.78 -15.03
C GLU A 334 -9.22 -10.47 -13.96
N GLY A 335 -9.46 -9.77 -12.85
CA GLY A 335 -10.13 -10.36 -11.69
C GLY A 335 -11.62 -10.59 -11.96
N GLU A 336 -12.12 -11.76 -11.53
CA GLU A 336 -13.55 -11.99 -11.34
C GLU A 336 -14.10 -11.04 -10.26
N SER A 337 -15.40 -10.74 -10.31
CA SER A 337 -16.07 -9.97 -9.26
C SER A 337 -15.98 -10.75 -7.95
N GLN A 338 -15.09 -10.34 -7.05
CA GLN A 338 -14.98 -10.93 -5.73
C GLN A 338 -15.82 -10.14 -4.72
N PRO A 339 -16.41 -10.84 -3.72
CA PRO A 339 -17.13 -10.17 -2.66
C PRO A 339 -16.20 -9.29 -1.84
N PHE A 340 -16.79 -8.28 -1.20
CA PHE A 340 -16.09 -7.30 -0.39
C PHE A 340 -16.10 -7.74 1.07
N PHE A 341 -14.96 -7.68 1.77
CA PHE A 341 -14.88 -8.13 3.15
C PHE A 341 -14.47 -7.04 4.15
N LEU A 342 -15.06 -7.13 5.34
CA LEU A 342 -14.54 -6.53 6.57
C LEU A 342 -14.29 -7.64 7.59
N LYS A 343 -13.33 -7.41 8.50
CA LYS A 343 -13.12 -8.28 9.65
C LYS A 343 -12.89 -7.49 10.92
N CYS A 344 -13.21 -8.07 12.06
CA CYS A 344 -12.80 -7.57 13.37
C CYS A 344 -12.72 -8.72 14.38
N ASN A 345 -12.09 -8.46 15.52
CA ASN A 345 -12.21 -9.34 16.69
C ASN A 345 -13.40 -8.88 17.53
N ILE A 346 -14.08 -9.83 18.17
CA ILE A 346 -15.26 -9.56 19.00
C ILE A 346 -15.11 -10.16 20.40
N SER A 347 -15.84 -9.60 21.37
CA SER A 347 -15.93 -10.19 22.71
C SER A 347 -16.70 -11.53 22.67
N LYS A 348 -16.70 -12.23 23.82
CA LYS A 348 -17.53 -13.43 24.00
C LYS A 348 -19.02 -13.10 24.14
N GLN A 349 -19.39 -11.88 24.53
CA GLN A 349 -20.79 -11.50 24.73
C GLN A 349 -21.48 -11.12 23.42
N VAL A 350 -20.73 -10.62 22.43
CA VAL A 350 -21.28 -10.29 21.12
C VAL A 350 -21.91 -11.52 20.47
N THR A 351 -23.18 -11.38 20.11
CA THR A 351 -23.96 -12.43 19.46
C THR A 351 -23.95 -12.27 17.92
N PRO A 352 -24.01 -13.37 17.15
CA PRO A 352 -24.21 -13.29 15.70
C PRO A 352 -25.46 -12.48 15.32
N GLU A 353 -26.54 -12.60 16.08
CA GLU A 353 -27.80 -11.88 15.86
C GLU A 353 -27.63 -10.37 15.98
N ALA A 354 -26.94 -9.88 17.02
CA ALA A 354 -26.64 -8.46 17.18
C ALA A 354 -25.78 -7.90 16.04
N LEU A 355 -24.82 -8.70 15.54
CA LEU A 355 -24.01 -8.33 14.38
C LEU A 355 -24.85 -8.30 13.09
N LEU A 356 -25.73 -9.27 12.88
CA LEU A 356 -26.61 -9.30 11.71
C LEU A 356 -27.55 -8.09 11.70
N ASP A 357 -28.17 -7.74 12.83
CA ASP A 357 -29.03 -6.56 12.94
C ASP A 357 -28.25 -5.26 12.68
N THR A 358 -27.06 -5.15 13.28
CA THR A 358 -26.19 -3.97 13.11
C THR A 358 -25.70 -3.82 11.69
N PHE A 359 -25.35 -4.91 10.99
CA PHE A 359 -24.67 -4.86 9.69
C PHE A 359 -25.52 -5.34 8.51
N GLN A 360 -26.85 -5.42 8.65
CA GLN A 360 -27.77 -5.98 7.64
C GLN A 360 -27.69 -5.35 6.24
N ASP A 361 -27.31 -4.07 6.14
CA ASP A 361 -27.33 -3.30 4.89
C ASP A 361 -26.34 -3.82 3.84
N GLY A 362 -26.83 -4.66 2.92
CA GLY A 362 -26.04 -5.23 1.82
C GLY A 362 -25.09 -6.37 2.23
N LEU A 363 -25.25 -6.90 3.45
CA LEU A 363 -24.53 -8.07 3.93
C LEU A 363 -25.08 -9.34 3.27
N LEU A 364 -24.17 -10.14 2.70
CA LEU A 364 -24.46 -11.45 2.14
C LEU A 364 -24.34 -12.53 3.22
N ARG A 365 -23.17 -12.57 3.88
CA ARG A 365 -22.84 -13.59 4.88
C ARG A 365 -22.07 -13.00 6.04
N LEU A 366 -22.32 -13.54 7.23
CA LEU A 366 -21.50 -13.34 8.41
C LEU A 366 -20.77 -14.64 8.73
N HIS A 367 -19.45 -14.59 8.84
CA HIS A 367 -18.64 -15.73 9.26
C HIS A 367 -18.06 -15.47 10.64
N VAL A 368 -18.27 -16.40 11.58
CA VAL A 368 -17.75 -16.31 12.94
C VAL A 368 -16.73 -17.42 13.14
N ALA A 369 -15.47 -17.02 13.28
CA ALA A 369 -14.35 -17.92 13.56
C ALA A 369 -14.12 -18.02 15.08
N TYR A 370 -14.29 -19.23 15.61
CA TYR A 370 -14.08 -19.53 17.03
C TYR A 370 -12.61 -19.90 17.30
N ASN A 371 -11.72 -18.98 16.95
CA ASN A 371 -10.29 -19.06 17.27
C ASN A 371 -9.98 -18.35 18.61
N ARG A 372 -8.70 -18.23 18.99
CA ARG A 372 -8.28 -17.65 20.28
C ARG A 372 -8.85 -16.25 20.55
N THR A 373 -9.02 -15.43 19.52
CA THR A 373 -9.45 -14.03 19.65
C THR A 373 -10.89 -13.80 19.19
N ARG A 374 -11.62 -14.86 18.81
CA ARG A 374 -12.97 -14.83 18.21
C ARG A 374 -13.10 -13.75 17.13
N GLN A 375 -12.76 -14.11 15.91
CA GLN A 375 -12.78 -13.20 14.76
C GLN A 375 -14.08 -13.34 13.96
N VAL A 376 -14.56 -12.23 13.40
CA VAL A 376 -15.70 -12.23 12.47
C VAL A 376 -15.32 -11.64 11.13
N PHE A 377 -15.98 -12.13 10.08
CA PHE A 377 -15.84 -11.64 8.72
C PHE A 377 -17.23 -11.32 8.16
N PHE A 378 -17.37 -10.13 7.59
CA PHE A 378 -18.58 -9.66 6.93
C PHE A 378 -18.36 -9.71 5.42
N GLU A 379 -19.20 -10.43 4.69
CA GLU A 379 -19.16 -10.55 3.23
C GLU A 379 -20.26 -9.68 2.61
N PHE A 380 -19.89 -8.76 1.70
CA PHE A 380 -20.81 -7.82 1.05
C PHE A 380 -20.82 -7.98 -0.48
N ASP A 381 -21.97 -7.70 -1.08
CA ASP A 381 -22.20 -7.75 -2.54
C ASP A 381 -21.52 -6.62 -3.32
N SER A 382 -21.22 -5.50 -2.64
CA SER A 382 -20.82 -4.26 -3.27
C SER A 382 -19.90 -3.43 -2.39
N ALA A 383 -19.05 -2.63 -3.04
CA ALA A 383 -18.17 -1.70 -2.35
C ALA A 383 -18.94 -0.67 -1.51
N SER A 384 -20.12 -0.24 -1.98
CA SER A 384 -20.98 0.71 -1.25
C SER A 384 -21.52 0.10 0.05
N ALA A 385 -22.03 -1.14 0.02
CA ALA A 385 -22.48 -1.85 1.22
C ALA A 385 -21.35 -2.00 2.24
N ARG A 386 -20.17 -2.46 1.79
CA ARG A 386 -18.96 -2.51 2.63
C ARG A 386 -18.63 -1.15 3.25
N ARG A 387 -18.68 -0.06 2.49
CA ARG A 387 -18.38 1.30 3.01
C ARG A 387 -19.39 1.77 4.05
N LYS A 388 -20.69 1.50 3.85
CA LYS A 388 -21.73 1.76 4.86
C LYS A 388 -21.48 1.01 6.16
N ALA A 389 -21.13 -0.27 6.06
CA ALA A 389 -20.73 -1.05 7.22
C ALA A 389 -19.47 -0.50 7.88
N HIS A 390 -18.46 -0.13 7.09
CA HIS A 390 -17.19 0.40 7.61
C HIS A 390 -17.37 1.75 8.34
N ALA A 391 -18.35 2.57 7.95
CA ALA A 391 -18.71 3.81 8.67
C ALA A 391 -19.18 3.57 10.11
N LYS A 392 -19.52 2.32 10.48
CA LYS A 392 -19.81 1.90 11.85
C LYS A 392 -18.53 1.51 12.62
N ASN A 393 -17.34 1.77 12.10
CA ASN A 393 -16.10 1.56 12.85
C ASN A 393 -16.10 2.41 14.12
N GLU A 394 -15.56 1.85 15.20
CA GLU A 394 -15.54 2.45 16.54
C GLU A 394 -16.92 2.64 17.19
N SER A 395 -18.01 2.15 16.58
CA SER A 395 -19.32 2.02 17.24
C SER A 395 -19.35 0.79 18.15
N PHE A 396 -20.30 0.75 19.08
CA PHE A 396 -20.50 -0.40 19.95
C PHE A 396 -21.54 -1.36 19.39
N VAL A 397 -21.26 -2.66 19.52
CA VAL A 397 -22.25 -3.74 19.44
C VAL A 397 -22.13 -4.53 20.74
N ASP A 398 -23.22 -4.61 21.49
CA ASP A 398 -23.23 -5.11 22.87
C ASP A 398 -22.14 -4.41 23.73
N ASP A 399 -21.20 -5.17 24.28
CA ASP A 399 -20.09 -4.69 25.12
C ASP A 399 -18.82 -4.35 24.33
N CYS A 400 -18.82 -4.52 23.01
CA CYS A 400 -17.62 -4.49 22.19
C CYS A 400 -17.59 -3.28 21.27
N GLN A 401 -16.52 -2.47 21.35
CA GLN A 401 -16.24 -1.45 20.36
C GLN A 401 -15.69 -2.11 19.09
N MET A 402 -16.30 -1.83 17.95
CA MET A 402 -15.94 -2.44 16.68
C MET A 402 -14.65 -1.84 16.14
N HIS A 403 -13.68 -2.69 15.80
CA HIS A 403 -12.46 -2.31 15.09
C HIS A 403 -12.42 -3.04 13.74
N LEU A 404 -13.18 -2.50 12.80
CA LEU A 404 -13.38 -3.02 11.45
C LEU A 404 -12.13 -2.76 10.61
N LEU A 405 -11.64 -3.83 9.99
CA LEU A 405 -10.48 -3.81 9.10
C LEU A 405 -10.90 -4.34 7.74
N LEU A 406 -10.37 -3.71 6.68
CA LEU A 406 -10.47 -4.26 5.34
C LEU A 406 -9.70 -5.57 5.27
N CYS A 407 -10.28 -6.54 4.57
CA CYS A 407 -9.62 -7.80 4.29
C CYS A 407 -10.09 -8.36 2.95
N SER A 408 -9.39 -9.39 2.52
CA SER A 408 -9.72 -10.22 1.38
C SER A 408 -10.33 -11.54 1.84
N GLY A 409 -10.93 -12.28 0.89
CA GLY A 409 -11.45 -13.63 1.18
C GLY A 409 -10.37 -14.59 1.70
N HIS A 410 -9.10 -14.31 1.46
CA HIS A 410 -7.99 -15.10 2.01
C HIS A 410 -7.91 -15.05 3.53
N GLY A 411 -8.23 -13.92 4.16
CA GLY A 411 -8.26 -13.85 5.63
C GLY A 411 -9.26 -14.84 6.23
N LEU A 412 -10.41 -15.02 5.57
CA LEU A 412 -11.40 -16.03 5.95
C LEU A 412 -10.89 -17.47 5.72
N VAL A 413 -10.20 -17.71 4.60
CA VAL A 413 -9.57 -19.01 4.32
C VAL A 413 -8.53 -19.38 5.38
N GLU A 414 -7.75 -18.41 5.85
CA GLU A 414 -6.78 -18.59 6.93
C GLU A 414 -7.48 -18.92 8.24
N ALA A 415 -8.51 -18.15 8.63
CA ALA A 415 -9.30 -18.43 9.84
C ALA A 415 -9.93 -19.84 9.83
N ARG A 416 -10.36 -20.33 8.66
CA ARG A 416 -10.88 -21.70 8.48
C ARG A 416 -9.83 -22.79 8.69
N ARG A 417 -8.54 -22.50 8.49
CA ARG A 417 -7.45 -23.45 8.75
C ARG A 417 -7.07 -23.51 10.22
N GLU A 418 -7.26 -22.41 10.94
CA GLU A 418 -6.92 -22.29 12.36
C GLU A 418 -8.01 -22.80 13.31
N GLY A 419 -9.26 -22.90 12.87
CA GLY A 419 -10.36 -23.34 13.72
C GLY A 419 -11.71 -23.44 13.03
N VAL A 420 -12.75 -23.63 13.83
CA VAL A 420 -14.14 -23.78 13.36
C VAL A 420 -14.71 -22.41 13.00
N VAL A 421 -15.27 -22.32 11.80
CA VAL A 421 -15.97 -21.13 11.30
C VAL A 421 -17.43 -21.46 11.02
N THR A 422 -18.34 -20.76 11.69
CA THR A 422 -19.78 -20.85 11.43
C THR A 422 -20.19 -19.74 10.47
N THR A 423 -21.03 -20.05 9.49
CA THR A 423 -21.53 -19.06 8.50
C THR A 423 -23.03 -18.87 8.66
N PHE A 424 -23.44 -17.61 8.72
CA PHE A 424 -24.84 -17.18 8.78
C PHE A 424 -25.16 -16.46 7.48
N GLU A 425 -26.13 -16.96 6.73
CA GLU A 425 -26.58 -16.35 5.48
C GLU A 425 -27.74 -15.40 5.74
N THR A 426 -27.76 -14.26 5.05
CA THR A 426 -28.89 -13.33 5.13
C THR A 426 -30.02 -13.79 4.19
N ALA A 427 -31.25 -13.34 4.46
CA ALA A 427 -32.42 -13.68 3.65
C ALA A 427 -32.26 -13.31 2.15
N ARG A 428 -31.35 -12.39 1.81
CA ARG A 428 -31.02 -12.01 0.43
C ARG A 428 -30.24 -13.08 -0.34
N VAL A 429 -29.56 -14.00 0.33
CA VAL A 429 -28.80 -15.10 -0.31
C VAL A 429 -29.70 -16.32 -0.57
N LEU A 430 -30.81 -16.44 0.16
CA LEU A 430 -31.77 -17.54 0.05
C LEU A 430 -32.86 -17.32 -1.02
N GLN A 431 -32.90 -16.14 -1.63
CA GLN A 431 -33.73 -15.77 -2.78
C GLN A 431 -32.88 -15.79 -4.05
#